data_AF-A0A6P1DJI1-F1
#
_entry.id   AF-A0A6P1DJI1-F1
#
_cell.length_a   1.000
_cell.length_b   1.000
_cell.length_c   1.000
_cell.angle_alpha   90.00
_cell.angle_beta   90.00
_cell.angle_gamma   90.00
#
_symmetry.space_group_name_H-M   'P 1'
#
loop_
_entity.id
_entity.type
_entity.pdbx_description
1 polymer ?
#
loop_
_entity_poly.entity_id
_entity_poly.type
_entity_poly.pdbx_seq_one_letter_code
_entity_poly.pdbx_strand_id
1 'polypeptide(L)'
;MECVSQKSEIINTFSSVRDFSFKEKQSPLLDEEQMNGFLDAILDFKKGLSKKAQDIYDFSDRIEKLSWFNDLDEECLMVANDLISAAKDLSSTLIRQYVSMNFIRSKGIAKDEIKNFKNAIDVFKETYTDLESVLFFLPEMPDFVETSKELSLVK
;
A
#
# COMPACT_ATOMS: atom_id res chain seq x y z
N MET A 1 50.90 2.44 46.28
CA MET A 1 50.91 2.53 44.80
C MET A 1 49.51 2.55 44.20
N GLU A 2 48.49 1.93 44.83
CA GLU A 2 47.10 1.91 44.32
C GLU A 2 46.45 3.30 44.12
N CYS A 3 46.63 4.25 45.04
CA CYS A 3 46.08 5.61 44.89
C CYS A 3 46.57 6.38 43.65
N VAL A 4 47.78 6.08 43.16
CA VAL A 4 48.37 6.79 42.00
C VAL A 4 47.76 6.25 40.70
N SER A 5 47.53 4.93 40.60
CA SER A 5 46.85 4.36 39.43
C SER A 5 45.37 4.78 39.38
N GLN A 6 44.68 4.76 40.52
CA GLN A 6 43.30 5.21 40.64
C GLN A 6 43.13 6.68 40.21
N LYS A 7 44.05 7.56 40.62
CA LYS A 7 44.04 8.98 40.20
C LYS A 7 44.26 9.13 38.69
N SER A 8 45.17 8.34 38.10
CA SER A 8 45.41 8.39 36.65
C SER A 8 44.21 7.90 35.84
N GLU A 9 43.52 6.85 36.32
CA GLU A 9 42.27 6.40 35.70
C GLU A 9 41.19 7.48 35.76
N ILE A 10 41.00 8.12 36.92
CA ILE A 10 40.02 9.20 37.08
C ILE A 10 40.29 10.35 36.10
N ILE A 11 41.55 10.76 35.94
CA ILE A 11 41.93 11.85 35.01
C ILE A 11 41.71 11.44 33.56
N ASN A 12 42.04 10.19 33.20
CA ASN A 12 41.80 9.66 31.86
C ASN A 12 40.31 9.59 31.54
N THR A 13 39.50 9.08 32.47
CA THR A 13 38.04 9.03 32.32
C THR A 13 37.45 10.43 32.21
N PHE A 14 37.88 11.38 33.07
CA PHE A 14 37.43 12.77 32.99
C PHE A 14 37.72 13.41 31.63
N SER A 15 38.95 13.23 31.13
CA SER A 15 39.36 13.79 29.83
C SER A 15 38.56 13.18 28.68
N SER A 16 38.36 11.85 28.69
CA SER A 16 37.54 11.14 27.71
C SER A 16 36.09 11.62 27.69
N VAL A 17 35.46 11.75 28.87
CA VAL A 17 34.09 12.26 29.00
C VAL A 17 33.98 13.71 28.53
N ARG A 18 34.96 14.55 28.87
CA ARG A 18 34.99 15.96 28.46
C ARG A 18 35.09 16.08 26.94
N ASP A 19 35.98 15.31 26.32
CA ASP A 19 36.21 15.36 24.88
C ASP A 19 35.00 14.81 24.10
N PHE A 20 34.37 13.74 24.59
CA PHE A 20 33.11 13.23 24.04
C PHE A 20 31.98 14.27 24.18
N SER A 21 31.82 14.89 25.37
CA SER A 21 30.81 15.93 25.60
C SER A 21 30.99 17.14 24.68
N PHE A 22 32.24 17.54 24.42
CA PHE A 22 32.52 18.65 23.51
C PHE A 22 32.12 18.31 22.06
N LYS A 23 32.44 17.08 21.59
CA LYS A 23 32.06 16.62 20.25
C LYS A 23 30.54 16.53 20.06
N GLU A 24 29.82 15.92 21.01
CA GLU A 24 28.36 15.81 20.95
C GLU A 24 27.66 17.18 20.95
N LYS A 25 28.23 18.18 21.61
CA LYS A 25 27.72 19.57 21.58
C LYS A 25 27.96 20.28 20.26
N GLN A 26 29.01 19.90 19.51
CA GLN A 26 29.33 20.50 18.22
C GLN A 26 28.59 19.84 17.05
N SER A 27 28.31 18.54 17.14
CA SER A 27 27.62 17.78 16.10
C SER A 27 26.54 16.92 16.75
N PRO A 28 25.33 17.46 16.96
CA PRO A 28 24.20 16.66 17.41
C PRO A 28 23.95 15.49 16.46
N LEU A 29 23.49 14.35 17.01
CA LEU A 29 23.18 13.15 16.22
C LEU A 29 22.04 13.33 15.21
N LEU A 30 21.21 14.36 15.42
CA LEU A 30 20.18 14.81 14.51
C LEU A 30 20.34 16.32 14.36
N ASP A 31 21.11 16.72 13.35
CA ASP A 31 21.09 18.09 12.89
C ASP A 31 19.89 18.35 11.96
N GLU A 32 19.71 19.60 11.56
CA GLU A 32 18.59 20.02 10.71
C GLU A 32 18.62 19.33 9.33
N GLU A 33 19.81 19.09 8.77
CA GLU A 33 19.97 18.44 7.46
C GLU A 33 19.53 16.97 7.52
N GLN A 34 19.97 16.24 8.55
CA GLN A 34 19.57 14.86 8.79
C GLN A 34 18.08 14.74 9.08
N MET A 35 17.52 15.67 9.85
CA MET A 35 16.07 15.72 10.11
C MET A 35 15.29 15.94 8.81
N ASN A 36 15.73 16.90 7.98
CA ASN A 36 15.10 17.18 6.69
C ASN A 36 15.17 15.97 5.76
N GLY A 37 16.32 15.29 5.67
CA GLY A 37 16.44 14.07 4.87
C GLY A 37 15.49 12.95 5.33
N PHE A 38 15.27 12.81 6.64
CA PHE A 38 14.30 11.86 7.17
C PHE A 38 12.86 12.24 6.83
N LEU A 39 12.51 13.52 6.96
CA LEU A 39 11.19 14.04 6.61
C LEU A 39 10.91 13.91 5.10
N ASP A 40 11.89 14.18 4.25
CA ASP A 40 11.80 14.03 2.80
C ASP A 40 11.56 12.56 2.41
N ALA A 41 12.28 11.62 3.04
CA ALA A 41 12.05 10.19 2.82
C ALA A 41 10.62 9.76 3.20
N ILE A 42 10.06 10.32 4.28
CA ILE A 42 8.65 10.11 4.65
C ILE A 42 7.73 10.71 3.58
N LEU A 43 8.00 11.93 3.12
CA LEU A 43 7.19 12.58 2.09
C LEU A 43 7.18 11.79 0.78
N ASP A 44 8.31 11.27 0.36
CA ASP A 44 8.41 10.47 -0.85
C ASP A 44 7.72 9.12 -0.71
N PHE A 45 7.80 8.49 0.47
CA PHE A 45 7.00 7.31 0.79
C PHE A 45 5.50 7.59 0.68
N LYS A 46 5.02 8.71 1.24
CA LYS A 46 3.63 9.15 1.14
C LYS A 46 3.19 9.34 -0.32
N LYS A 47 3.98 10.05 -1.12
CA LYS A 47 3.72 10.24 -2.56
C LYS A 47 3.66 8.90 -3.31
N GLY A 48 4.57 7.98 -3.00
CA GLY A 48 4.60 6.65 -3.60
C GLY A 48 3.34 5.83 -3.30
N LEU A 49 2.84 5.90 -2.06
CA LEU A 49 1.57 5.29 -1.68
C LEU A 49 0.37 5.92 -2.39
N SER A 50 0.29 7.24 -2.42
CA SER A 50 -0.80 7.96 -3.09
C SER A 50 -0.85 7.64 -4.58
N LYS A 51 0.31 7.60 -5.25
CA LYS A 51 0.40 7.22 -6.66
C LYS A 51 -0.09 5.78 -6.88
N LYS A 52 0.38 4.82 -6.09
CA LYS A 52 -0.05 3.42 -6.18
C LYS A 52 -1.55 3.28 -5.97
N ALA A 53 -2.11 3.98 -4.98
CA ALA A 53 -3.56 3.95 -4.74
C ALA A 53 -4.33 4.49 -5.95
N GLN A 54 -3.86 5.59 -6.55
CA GLN A 54 -4.47 6.15 -7.76
C GLN A 54 -4.40 5.16 -8.94
N ASP A 55 -3.24 4.55 -9.20
CA ASP A 55 -3.09 3.55 -10.27
C ASP A 55 -4.07 2.38 -10.08
N ILE A 56 -4.30 1.95 -8.84
CA ILE A 56 -5.26 0.87 -8.51
C ILE A 56 -6.71 1.32 -8.75
N TYR A 57 -7.08 2.55 -8.38
CA TYR A 57 -8.41 3.08 -8.71
C TYR A 57 -8.60 3.18 -10.22
N ASP A 58 -7.60 3.65 -10.96
CA ASP A 58 -7.66 3.73 -12.43
C ASP A 58 -7.84 2.33 -13.07
N PHE A 59 -7.23 1.28 -12.50
CA PHE A 59 -7.51 -0.09 -12.94
C PHE A 59 -8.91 -0.54 -12.59
N SER A 60 -9.40 -0.19 -11.39
CA SER A 60 -10.77 -0.51 -10.96
C SER A 60 -11.78 0.10 -11.92
N ASP A 61 -11.67 1.40 -12.22
CA ASP A 61 -12.55 2.11 -13.17
C ASP A 61 -12.53 1.48 -14.57
N ARG A 62 -11.38 0.94 -15.00
CA ARG A 62 -11.27 0.26 -16.31
C ARG A 62 -11.93 -1.11 -16.30
N ILE A 63 -11.78 -1.87 -15.22
CA ILE A 63 -12.42 -3.20 -15.06
C ILE A 63 -13.93 -3.03 -14.91
N GLU A 64 -14.39 -2.05 -14.13
CA GLU A 64 -15.82 -1.78 -13.93
C GLU A 64 -16.53 -1.55 -15.26
N LYS A 65 -15.95 -0.76 -16.16
CA LYS A 65 -16.52 -0.49 -17.49
C LYS A 65 -16.70 -1.74 -18.34
N LEU A 66 -15.91 -2.80 -18.12
CA LEU A 66 -16.07 -4.06 -18.83
C LEU A 66 -17.37 -4.78 -18.46
N SER A 67 -17.90 -4.53 -17.25
CA SER A 67 -19.18 -5.11 -16.80
C SER A 67 -20.38 -4.61 -17.60
N TRP A 68 -20.23 -3.52 -18.36
CA TRP A 68 -21.30 -2.94 -19.19
C TRP A 68 -21.31 -3.47 -20.62
N PHE A 69 -20.34 -4.29 -21.00
CA PHE A 69 -20.29 -4.86 -22.33
C PHE A 69 -21.31 -6.00 -22.47
N ASN A 70 -22.04 -5.99 -23.58
CA ASN A 70 -23.02 -7.02 -23.95
C ASN A 70 -22.50 -7.77 -25.18
N ASP A 71 -23.08 -8.95 -25.45
CA ASP A 71 -22.80 -9.76 -26.64
C ASP A 71 -21.31 -10.16 -26.79
N LEU A 72 -20.67 -10.50 -25.68
CA LEU A 72 -19.28 -10.99 -25.67
C LEU A 72 -19.20 -12.40 -26.27
N ASP A 73 -18.25 -12.62 -27.16
CA ASP A 73 -17.94 -13.94 -27.70
C ASP A 73 -17.03 -14.76 -26.76
N GLU A 74 -16.78 -16.02 -27.11
CA GLU A 74 -15.98 -16.95 -26.31
C GLU A 74 -14.54 -16.45 -26.12
N GLU A 75 -13.93 -15.84 -27.16
CA GLU A 75 -12.58 -15.29 -27.06
C GLU A 75 -12.52 -14.13 -26.07
N CYS A 76 -13.51 -13.22 -26.10
CA CYS A 76 -13.62 -12.13 -25.14
C CYS A 76 -13.77 -12.65 -23.71
N LEU A 77 -14.58 -13.69 -23.50
CA LEU A 77 -14.78 -14.30 -22.18
C LEU A 77 -13.50 -14.98 -21.68
N MET A 78 -12.73 -15.65 -22.55
CA MET A 78 -11.43 -16.22 -22.17
C MET A 78 -10.46 -15.13 -21.71
N VAL A 79 -10.33 -14.04 -22.46
CA VAL A 79 -9.46 -12.90 -22.10
C VAL A 79 -9.94 -12.23 -20.80
N ALA A 80 -11.25 -12.11 -20.59
CA ALA A 80 -11.81 -11.58 -19.36
C ALA A 80 -11.47 -12.46 -18.14
N ASN A 81 -11.53 -13.79 -18.28
CA ASN A 81 -11.14 -14.72 -17.23
C ASN A 81 -9.63 -14.61 -16.89
N ASP A 82 -8.78 -14.47 -17.89
CA ASP A 82 -7.34 -14.25 -17.68
C ASP A 82 -7.07 -12.91 -16.98
N LEU A 83 -7.79 -11.85 -17.36
CA LEU A 83 -7.74 -10.55 -16.70
C LEU A 83 -8.14 -10.65 -15.22
N ILE A 84 -9.25 -11.33 -14.91
CA ILE A 84 -9.73 -11.54 -13.53
C ILE A 84 -8.68 -12.31 -12.72
N SER A 85 -8.07 -13.33 -13.32
CA SER A 85 -7.00 -14.12 -12.68
C SER A 85 -5.79 -13.24 -12.35
N ALA A 86 -5.33 -12.42 -13.31
CA ALA A 86 -4.25 -11.47 -13.08
C ALA A 86 -4.59 -10.41 -12.02
N ALA A 87 -5.84 -9.94 -11.99
CA ALA A 87 -6.33 -9.00 -10.98
C ALA A 87 -6.34 -9.60 -9.56
N LYS A 88 -6.77 -10.86 -9.42
CA LYS A 88 -6.71 -11.62 -8.16
C LYS A 88 -5.26 -11.77 -7.64
N ASP A 89 -4.33 -12.09 -8.53
CA ASP A 89 -2.90 -12.21 -8.18
C ASP A 89 -2.29 -10.88 -7.77
N LEU A 90 -2.63 -9.80 -8.49
CA LEU A 90 -2.22 -8.45 -8.15
C LEU A 90 -2.75 -8.04 -6.76
N SER A 91 -4.04 -8.22 -6.51
CA SER A 91 -4.67 -7.93 -5.21
C SER A 91 -4.00 -8.69 -4.06
N SER A 92 -3.70 -9.97 -4.27
CA SER A 92 -2.97 -10.82 -3.32
C SER A 92 -1.55 -10.31 -3.04
N THR A 93 -0.90 -9.70 -4.03
CA THR A 93 0.42 -9.09 -3.85
C THR A 93 0.34 -7.75 -3.12
N LEU A 94 -0.65 -6.92 -3.46
CA LEU A 94 -0.85 -5.61 -2.84
C LEU A 94 -1.25 -5.73 -1.36
N ILE A 95 -2.08 -6.70 -1.00
CA ILE A 95 -2.45 -6.93 0.40
C ILE A 95 -1.24 -7.34 1.24
N ARG A 96 -0.31 -8.14 0.70
CA ARG A 96 0.96 -8.47 1.37
C ARG A 96 1.82 -7.24 1.61
N GLN A 97 1.89 -6.33 0.64
CA GLN A 97 2.57 -5.04 0.81
C GLN A 97 1.92 -4.18 1.90
N TYR A 98 0.58 -4.12 1.94
CA TYR A 98 -0.12 -3.43 3.02
C TYR A 98 0.17 -4.03 4.40
N VAL A 99 0.25 -5.36 4.50
CA VAL A 99 0.57 -6.07 5.76
C VAL A 99 2.02 -5.80 6.18
N SER A 100 2.98 -5.78 5.26
CA SER A 100 4.40 -5.52 5.58
C SER A 100 4.63 -4.11 6.14
N MET A 101 3.74 -3.15 5.84
CA MET A 101 3.78 -1.79 6.39
C MET A 101 3.25 -1.67 7.83
N ASN A 102 2.97 -2.78 8.53
CA ASN A 102 2.41 -2.74 9.89
C ASN A 102 3.27 -1.94 10.88
N PHE A 103 4.60 -2.05 10.80
CA PHE A 103 5.50 -1.27 11.64
C PHE A 103 5.30 0.23 11.44
N ILE A 104 5.34 0.70 10.20
CA ILE A 104 5.15 2.11 9.83
C ILE A 104 3.77 2.60 10.29
N ARG A 105 2.72 1.81 10.03
CA ARG A 105 1.34 2.10 10.45
C ARG A 105 1.20 2.21 11.96
N SER A 106 1.83 1.30 12.72
CA SER A 106 1.79 1.33 14.20
C SER A 106 2.46 2.56 14.80
N LYS A 107 3.38 3.18 14.06
CA LYS A 107 4.07 4.42 14.44
C LYS A 107 3.32 5.69 14.00
N GLY A 108 2.18 5.54 13.32
CA GLY A 108 1.38 6.67 12.84
C GLY A 108 1.97 7.41 11.64
N ILE A 109 3.00 6.85 11.00
CA ILE A 109 3.62 7.45 9.81
C ILE A 109 2.75 7.14 8.59
N ALA A 110 2.49 8.16 7.76
CA ALA A 110 1.71 8.04 6.51
C ALA A 110 0.33 7.35 6.68
N LYS A 111 -0.34 7.60 7.81
CA LYS A 111 -1.53 6.85 8.21
C LYS A 111 -2.65 6.94 7.18
N ASP A 112 -2.91 8.12 6.65
CA ASP A 112 -4.01 8.36 5.71
C ASP A 112 -3.69 7.77 4.34
N GLU A 113 -2.45 7.84 3.89
CA GLU A 113 -2.00 7.27 2.62
C GLU A 113 -2.01 5.73 2.68
N ILE A 114 -1.58 5.12 3.79
CA ILE A 114 -1.67 3.67 4.00
C ILE A 114 -3.13 3.22 4.05
N LYS A 115 -4.02 4.00 4.69
CA LYS A 115 -5.46 3.72 4.73
C LYS A 115 -6.07 3.81 3.32
N ASN A 116 -5.75 4.85 2.57
CA ASN A 116 -6.23 5.00 1.20
C ASN A 116 -5.73 3.88 0.29
N PHE A 117 -4.47 3.47 0.42
CA PHE A 117 -3.92 2.33 -0.30
C PHE A 117 -4.69 1.04 -0.01
N LYS A 118 -5.07 0.79 1.26
CA LYS A 118 -5.92 -0.35 1.61
C LYS A 118 -7.30 -0.26 1.00
N ASN A 119 -7.93 0.90 1.05
CA ASN A 119 -9.24 1.12 0.44
C ASN A 119 -9.19 0.86 -1.07
N ALA A 120 -8.15 1.33 -1.77
CA ALA A 120 -7.98 1.08 -3.20
C ALA A 120 -7.88 -0.42 -3.50
N ILE A 121 -7.16 -1.20 -2.68
CA ILE A 121 -7.08 -2.67 -2.82
C ILE A 121 -8.46 -3.32 -2.63
N ASP A 122 -9.23 -2.86 -1.66
CA ASP A 122 -10.56 -3.42 -1.37
C ASP A 122 -11.55 -3.13 -2.50
N VAL A 123 -11.58 -1.89 -2.98
CA VAL A 123 -12.39 -1.50 -4.15
C VAL A 123 -11.99 -2.33 -5.36
N PHE A 124 -10.69 -2.43 -5.66
CA PHE A 124 -10.21 -3.25 -6.78
C PHE A 124 -10.65 -4.72 -6.66
N LYS A 125 -10.62 -5.27 -5.44
CA LYS A 125 -11.08 -6.62 -5.16
C LYS A 125 -12.57 -6.81 -5.43
N GLU A 126 -13.38 -5.88 -4.98
CA GLU A 126 -14.81 -5.86 -5.24
C GLU A 126 -15.05 -5.79 -6.75
N THR A 127 -14.42 -4.84 -7.44
CA THR A 127 -14.64 -4.61 -8.87
C THR A 127 -14.36 -5.83 -9.75
N TYR A 128 -13.24 -6.54 -9.56
CA TYR A 128 -12.99 -7.74 -10.38
C TYR A 128 -13.88 -8.91 -9.97
N THR A 129 -14.36 -8.96 -8.73
CA THR A 129 -15.29 -10.00 -8.27
C THR A 129 -16.67 -9.76 -8.87
N ASP A 130 -17.10 -8.51 -8.96
CA ASP A 130 -18.34 -8.12 -9.62
C ASP A 130 -18.27 -8.41 -11.12
N LEU A 131 -17.15 -8.10 -11.78
CA LEU A 131 -16.96 -8.46 -13.19
C LEU A 131 -17.06 -9.97 -13.40
N GLU A 132 -16.42 -10.76 -12.54
CA GLU A 132 -16.52 -12.23 -12.59
C GLU A 132 -17.97 -12.70 -12.40
N SER A 133 -18.69 -12.09 -11.46
CA SER A 133 -20.11 -12.34 -11.21
C SER A 133 -20.97 -12.09 -12.44
N VAL A 134 -20.84 -10.90 -13.04
CA VAL A 134 -21.62 -10.46 -14.20
C VAL A 134 -21.36 -11.35 -15.42
N LEU A 135 -20.11 -11.75 -15.65
CA LEU A 135 -19.74 -12.49 -16.85
C LEU A 135 -19.97 -14.00 -16.76
N PHE A 136 -19.78 -14.61 -15.58
CA PHE A 136 -19.73 -16.06 -15.46
C PHE A 136 -20.76 -16.66 -14.50
N PHE A 137 -21.21 -15.92 -13.48
CA PHE A 137 -22.11 -16.49 -12.47
C PHE A 137 -23.58 -16.13 -12.70
N LEU A 138 -23.88 -14.84 -12.88
CA LEU A 138 -25.26 -14.37 -13.08
C LEU A 138 -25.92 -14.94 -14.35
N PRO A 139 -25.23 -15.09 -15.49
CA PRO A 139 -25.82 -15.69 -16.69
C PRO A 139 -26.20 -17.17 -16.51
N GLU A 140 -25.61 -17.89 -15.56
CA GLU A 140 -25.96 -19.27 -15.25
C GLU A 140 -27.19 -19.40 -14.33
N MET A 141 -27.69 -18.29 -13.78
CA MET A 141 -28.86 -18.27 -12.88
C MET A 141 -30.16 -18.10 -13.68
N PRO A 142 -31.06 -19.11 -13.72
CA PRO A 142 -32.28 -19.05 -14.54
C PRO A 142 -33.18 -17.85 -14.21
N ASP A 143 -33.42 -17.59 -12.92
CA ASP A 143 -34.26 -16.49 -12.45
C ASP A 143 -33.71 -15.12 -12.88
N PHE A 144 -32.38 -14.96 -12.89
CA PHE A 144 -31.72 -13.74 -13.32
C PHE A 144 -31.90 -13.52 -14.82
N VAL A 145 -31.73 -14.57 -15.63
CA VAL A 145 -31.93 -14.54 -17.08
C VAL A 145 -33.39 -14.24 -17.42
N GLU A 146 -34.34 -14.88 -16.74
CA GLU A 146 -35.78 -14.67 -16.93
C GLU A 146 -36.16 -13.23 -16.60
N THR A 147 -35.76 -12.73 -15.42
CA THR A 147 -36.02 -11.34 -14.99
C THR A 147 -35.39 -10.32 -15.94
N SER A 148 -34.13 -10.53 -16.35
CA SER A 148 -33.43 -9.63 -17.28
C SER A 148 -34.13 -9.58 -18.64
N LYS A 149 -34.65 -10.72 -19.11
CA LYS A 149 -35.45 -10.80 -20.32
C LYS A 149 -36.76 -10.04 -20.19
N GLU A 150 -37.51 -10.20 -19.10
CA GLU A 150 -38.75 -9.46 -18.85
C GLU A 150 -38.51 -7.95 -18.83
N LEU A 151 -37.46 -7.49 -18.15
CA LEU A 151 -37.09 -6.08 -18.07
C LEU A 151 -36.66 -5.50 -19.42
N SER A 152 -36.00 -6.30 -20.27
CA SER A 152 -35.59 -5.87 -21.61
C SER A 152 -36.77 -5.62 -22.58
N LEU A 153 -37.94 -6.21 -22.29
CA LEU A 153 -39.16 -6.12 -23.10
C LEU A 153 -40.03 -4.91 -22.74
N VAL A 154 -39.81 -4.28 -21.58
CA VAL A 154 -40.50 -3.04 -21.17
C VAL A 154 -39.72 -1.85 -21.76
N LYS A 155 -40.11 -1.40 -22.95
CA LYS A 155 -39.67 -0.14 -23.55
C LYS A 155 -40.78 0.90 -23.53
#